data_AF-A0A962EJ41-F1
#
_entry.id   AF-A0A962EJ41-F1
#
_cell.length_a   1.000
_cell.length_b   1.000
_cell.length_c   1.000
_cell.angle_alpha   90.00
_cell.angle_beta   90.00
_cell.angle_gamma   90.00
#
_symmetry.space_group_name_H-M   'P 1'
#
loop_
_entity.id
_entity.type
_entity.pdbx_description
1 polymer ?
#
loop_
_entity_poly.entity_id
_entity_poly.type
_entity_poly.pdbx_seq_one_letter_code
_entity_poly.pdbx_strand_id
1 'polypeptide(L)'
;MSSVFDLSADNLSGSPVNLSEYRGKVLLIVNTASKCGLTPQYKGLEALYEKFREEGLEILGFPCNQFAGQEPGSAEAISEFCQMNYGVSFPMFAKVDVNGENTHPVFKLLKEDAPGLMGSKQIKWNFT
;
A
#
# COMPACT_ATOMS: atom_id res chain seq x y z
N MET A 1 12.07 -14.51 -13.68
CA MET A 1 11.67 -13.14 -13.31
C MET A 1 10.41 -13.28 -12.50
N SER A 2 10.44 -12.85 -11.23
CA SER A 2 9.25 -12.88 -10.38
C SER A 2 8.45 -11.61 -10.64
N SER A 3 7.19 -11.75 -11.03
CA SER A 3 6.29 -10.61 -11.20
C SER A 3 5.58 -10.31 -9.89
N VAL A 4 5.15 -9.05 -9.69
CA VAL A 4 4.25 -8.72 -8.59
C VAL A 4 2.96 -9.56 -8.62
N PHE A 5 2.53 -9.98 -9.82
CA PHE A 5 1.37 -10.84 -10.04
C PHE A 5 1.55 -12.29 -9.57
N ASP A 6 2.76 -12.70 -9.19
CA ASP A 6 3.03 -14.04 -8.64
C ASP A 6 2.94 -14.05 -7.09
N LEU A 7 2.64 -12.89 -6.49
CA LEU A 7 2.57 -12.69 -5.05
C LEU A 7 1.13 -12.60 -4.55
N SER A 8 0.96 -12.78 -3.25
CA SER A 8 -0.28 -12.50 -2.52
C SER A 8 -0.03 -11.54 -1.37
N ALA A 9 -1.11 -10.95 -0.87
CA ALA A 9 -1.13 -10.17 0.35
C ALA A 9 -2.46 -10.36 1.07
N ASP A 10 -2.44 -10.38 2.38
CA ASP A 10 -3.68 -10.50 3.16
C ASP A 10 -4.42 -9.16 3.15
N ASN A 11 -5.74 -9.20 2.96
CA ASN A 11 -6.59 -8.03 3.12
C ASN A 11 -6.75 -7.65 4.61
N LEU A 12 -7.44 -6.56 4.91
CA LEU A 12 -7.70 -6.12 6.29
C LEU A 12 -8.45 -7.16 7.14
N SER A 13 -9.18 -8.10 6.54
CA SER A 13 -9.85 -9.20 7.25
C SER A 13 -8.92 -10.41 7.48
N GLY A 14 -7.65 -10.33 7.10
CA GLY A 14 -6.67 -11.42 7.20
C GLY A 14 -6.85 -12.53 6.16
N SER A 15 -7.62 -12.29 5.10
CA SER A 15 -7.80 -13.27 4.02
C SER A 15 -6.81 -13.00 2.88
N PRO A 16 -6.17 -14.04 2.32
CA PRO A 16 -5.19 -13.86 1.25
C PRO A 16 -5.88 -13.41 -0.05
N VAL A 17 -5.29 -12.41 -0.70
CA VAL A 17 -5.67 -11.93 -2.04
C VAL A 17 -4.50 -12.14 -2.98
N ASN A 18 -4.75 -12.77 -4.13
CA ASN A 18 -3.69 -12.99 -5.12
C ASN A 18 -3.55 -11.74 -5.97
N LEU A 19 -2.34 -11.19 -6.10
CA LEU A 19 -2.14 -9.97 -6.90
C LEU A 19 -2.35 -10.22 -8.39
N SER A 20 -2.35 -11.49 -8.84
CA SER A 20 -2.75 -11.89 -10.19
C SER A 20 -4.16 -11.44 -10.57
N GLU A 21 -5.05 -11.21 -9.60
CA GLU A 21 -6.41 -10.68 -9.80
C GLU A 21 -6.39 -9.29 -10.46
N TYR A 22 -5.30 -8.54 -10.31
CA TYR A 22 -5.14 -7.21 -10.89
C TYR A 22 -4.35 -7.21 -12.22
N ARG A 23 -4.10 -8.38 -12.81
CA ARG A 23 -3.37 -8.48 -14.09
C ARG A 23 -4.10 -7.73 -15.20
N GLY A 24 -3.35 -6.94 -15.96
CA GLY A 24 -3.88 -6.08 -17.03
C GLY A 24 -4.29 -4.68 -16.56
N LYS A 25 -4.25 -4.41 -15.25
CA LYS A 25 -4.40 -3.07 -14.69
C LYS A 25 -3.05 -2.37 -14.51
N VAL A 26 -3.08 -1.04 -14.46
CA VAL A 26 -1.97 -0.23 -13.96
C VAL A 26 -2.06 -0.22 -12.44
N LEU A 27 -0.98 -0.62 -11.75
CA LEU A 27 -0.95 -0.67 -10.29
C LEU A 27 -0.23 0.55 -9.72
N LEU A 28 -0.88 1.22 -8.77
CA LEU A 28 -0.25 2.18 -7.86
C LEU A 28 -0.24 1.57 -6.45
N ILE A 29 0.93 1.08 -6.03
CA ILE A 29 1.12 0.45 -4.72
C ILE A 29 1.69 1.47 -3.76
N VAL A 30 1.04 1.70 -2.62
CA VAL A 30 1.41 2.77 -1.69
C VAL A 30 1.50 2.22 -0.28
N ASN A 31 2.61 2.44 0.42
CA ASN A 31 2.67 2.23 1.86
C ASN A 31 2.02 3.41 2.59
N THR A 32 1.05 3.17 3.47
CA THR A 32 0.22 4.23 4.04
C THR A 32 0.29 4.31 5.56
N ALA A 33 -0.19 5.43 6.11
CA ALA A 33 -0.31 5.63 7.56
C ALA A 33 -1.49 6.55 7.95
N SER A 34 -2.15 6.26 9.07
CA SER A 34 -3.29 7.04 9.59
C SER A 34 -2.88 8.27 10.41
N LYS A 35 -1.73 8.26 11.08
CA LYS A 35 -1.24 9.35 11.94
C LYS A 35 0.01 10.03 11.39
N CYS A 36 0.08 10.21 10.07
CA CYS A 36 1.18 10.84 9.36
C CYS A 36 0.80 12.26 8.93
N GLY A 37 1.76 13.18 8.88
CA GLY A 37 1.55 14.51 8.29
C GLY A 37 1.15 14.44 6.80
N LEU A 38 1.45 13.32 6.15
CA LEU A 38 1.08 13.02 4.76
C LEU A 38 -0.23 12.23 4.62
N THR A 39 -0.90 11.87 5.72
CA THR A 39 -2.21 11.19 5.67
C THR A 39 -3.25 11.92 4.80
N PRO A 40 -3.27 13.27 4.68
CA PRO A 40 -4.14 13.94 3.71
C PRO A 40 -3.97 13.51 2.25
N GLN A 41 -2.86 12.86 1.88
CA GLN A 41 -2.66 12.27 0.55
C GLN A 41 -3.71 11.20 0.20
N TYR A 42 -4.36 10.57 1.18
CA TYR A 42 -5.50 9.67 0.92
C TYR A 42 -6.57 10.32 0.05
N LYS A 43 -6.85 11.63 0.22
CA LYS A 43 -7.82 12.35 -0.62
C LYS A 43 -7.38 12.41 -2.08
N GLY A 44 -6.08 12.62 -2.30
CA GLY A 44 -5.51 12.66 -3.65
C GLY A 44 -5.52 11.29 -4.31
N LEU A 45 -5.18 10.24 -3.55
CA LEU A 45 -5.26 8.85 -4.01
C LEU A 45 -6.70 8.47 -4.34
N GLU A 46 -7.66 8.80 -3.49
CA GLU A 46 -9.07 8.51 -3.74
C GLU A 46 -9.58 9.24 -5.00
N ALA A 47 -9.31 10.54 -5.12
CA ALA A 47 -9.69 11.31 -6.32
C ALA A 47 -9.04 10.75 -7.60
N LEU A 48 -7.79 10.27 -7.53
CA LEU A 48 -7.12 9.60 -8.64
C LEU A 48 -7.80 8.28 -8.99
N TYR A 49 -8.15 7.50 -7.97
CA TYR A 49 -8.81 6.21 -8.13
C TYR A 49 -10.21 6.36 -8.71
N GLU A 50 -11.05 7.23 -8.17
CA GLU A 50 -12.38 7.53 -8.72
C GLU A 50 -12.31 7.93 -10.20
N LYS A 51 -11.29 8.72 -10.57
CA LYS A 51 -11.12 9.20 -11.93
C LYS A 51 -10.71 8.10 -12.92
N PHE A 52 -9.80 7.21 -12.53
CA PHE A 52 -9.14 6.31 -13.49
C PHE A 52 -9.39 4.81 -13.27
N ARG A 53 -10.13 4.42 -12.22
CA ARG A 53 -10.39 2.98 -11.96
C ARG A 53 -11.11 2.27 -13.10
N GLU A 54 -12.03 2.97 -13.77
CA GLU A 54 -12.75 2.43 -14.93
C GLU A 54 -11.88 2.37 -16.19
N GLU A 55 -10.78 3.14 -16.22
CA GLU A 55 -9.76 3.13 -17.27
C GLU A 55 -8.62 2.13 -16.97
N GLY A 56 -8.74 1.34 -15.89
CA GLY A 56 -7.81 0.27 -15.57
C GLY A 56 -6.73 0.63 -14.54
N LEU A 57 -6.87 1.73 -13.79
CA LEU A 57 -6.04 1.99 -12.61
C LEU A 57 -6.53 1.17 -11.41
N GLU A 58 -5.59 0.63 -10.63
CA GLU A 58 -5.86 0.05 -9.30
C GLU A 58 -4.86 0.61 -8.29
N ILE A 59 -5.38 1.10 -7.15
CA ILE A 59 -4.53 1.56 -6.04
C ILE A 59 -4.54 0.49 -4.95
N LEU A 60 -3.37 0.05 -4.50
CA LEU A 60 -3.23 -0.95 -3.43
C LEU A 60 -2.58 -0.31 -2.21
N GLY A 61 -3.35 -0.10 -1.14
CA GLY A 61 -2.87 0.54 0.08
C GLY A 61 -2.34 -0.49 1.10
N PHE A 62 -1.10 -0.30 1.54
CA PHE A 62 -0.41 -1.16 2.51
C PHE A 62 -0.03 -0.36 3.77
N PRO A 63 -0.84 -0.43 4.83
CA PRO A 63 -0.53 0.28 6.08
C PRO A 63 0.83 -0.15 6.64
N CYS A 64 1.64 0.79 7.13
CA CYS A 64 2.97 0.52 7.67
C CYS A 64 3.30 1.36 8.90
N ASN A 65 3.70 0.69 9.99
CA ASN A 65 4.01 1.34 11.27
C ASN A 65 5.51 1.60 11.50
N GLN A 66 6.38 1.25 10.54
CA GLN A 66 7.83 1.35 10.71
C GLN A 66 8.35 2.80 10.75
N PHE A 67 7.52 3.77 10.35
CA PHE A 67 7.89 5.19 10.31
C PHE A 67 7.21 5.95 11.44
N ALA A 68 7.99 6.29 12.47
CA ALA A 68 7.57 7.05 13.65
C ALA A 68 6.30 6.52 14.37
N GLY A 69 5.98 5.22 14.23
CA GLY A 69 4.81 4.64 14.88
C GLY A 69 3.47 5.23 14.42
N GLN A 70 3.39 5.68 13.17
CA GLN A 70 2.24 6.42 12.63
C GLN A 70 1.05 5.55 12.20
N GLU A 71 1.14 4.23 12.34
CA GLU A 71 0.06 3.28 12.06
C GLU A 71 -0.11 2.24 13.20
N PRO A 72 -0.39 2.69 14.43
CA PRO A 72 -0.43 1.81 15.60
C PRO A 72 -1.72 0.96 15.68
N GLY A 73 -2.75 1.31 14.91
CA GLY A 73 -4.07 0.69 14.97
C GLY A 73 -4.12 -0.78 14.52
N SER A 74 -5.20 -1.47 14.89
CA SER A 74 -5.57 -2.77 14.33
C SER A 74 -6.10 -2.62 12.90
N ALA A 75 -6.27 -3.73 12.18
CA ALA A 75 -6.81 -3.68 10.82
C ALA A 75 -8.21 -3.05 10.77
N GLU A 76 -9.05 -3.32 11.76
CA GLU A 76 -10.39 -2.74 11.89
C GLU A 76 -10.31 -1.22 12.09
N ALA A 77 -9.43 -0.77 13.00
CA ALA A 77 -9.24 0.66 13.26
C ALA A 77 -8.69 1.40 12.04
N ILE A 78 -7.82 0.76 11.25
CA ILE A 78 -7.28 1.32 10.00
C ILE A 78 -8.41 1.45 8.96
N SER A 79 -9.22 0.40 8.79
CA SER A 79 -10.37 0.40 7.88
C SER A 79 -11.32 1.54 8.18
N GLU A 80 -11.77 1.61 9.45
CA GLU A 80 -12.68 2.64 9.93
C GLU A 80 -12.09 4.04 9.74
N PHE A 81 -10.81 4.23 10.08
CA PHE A 81 -10.15 5.51 9.89
C PHE A 81 -10.15 5.96 8.43
N CYS A 82 -9.73 5.09 7.51
CA CYS A 82 -9.63 5.42 6.08
C CYS A 82 -10.99 5.72 5.47
N GLN A 83 -12.02 4.93 5.81
CA GLN A 83 -13.37 5.13 5.31
C GLN A 83 -14.01 6.41 5.89
N MET A 84 -13.99 6.58 7.21
CA MET A 84 -14.69 7.68 7.88
C MET A 84 -14.08 9.06 7.60
N ASN A 85 -12.76 9.13 7.45
CA ASN A 85 -12.06 10.42 7.33
C ASN A 85 -11.74 10.80 5.88
N TYR A 86 -11.65 9.81 4.98
CA TYR A 86 -11.14 10.01 3.63
C TYR A 86 -11.99 9.36 2.53
N GLY A 87 -12.99 8.55 2.87
CA GLY A 87 -13.85 7.89 1.88
C GLY A 87 -13.10 6.89 1.00
N VAL A 88 -11.97 6.36 1.47
CA VAL A 88 -11.11 5.44 0.69
C VAL A 88 -11.93 4.25 0.18
N SER A 89 -11.96 4.07 -1.14
CA SER A 89 -12.69 3.00 -1.83
C SER A 89 -11.78 2.01 -2.56
N PHE A 90 -10.48 2.29 -2.64
CA PHE A 90 -9.49 1.36 -3.19
C PHE A 90 -9.10 0.24 -2.19
N PRO A 91 -8.62 -0.92 -2.67
CA PRO A 91 -8.20 -2.03 -1.82
C PRO A 91 -7.15 -1.66 -0.77
N MET A 92 -7.44 -2.03 0.48
CA MET A 92 -6.54 -1.90 1.62
C MET A 92 -6.15 -3.28 2.14
N PHE A 93 -4.85 -3.45 2.40
CA PHE A 93 -4.27 -4.71 2.86
C PHE A 93 -3.95 -4.67 4.35
N ALA A 94 -3.65 -5.83 4.91
CA ALA A 94 -3.12 -5.95 6.25
C ALA A 94 -1.84 -5.11 6.40
N LYS A 95 -1.57 -4.72 7.65
CA LYS A 95 -0.38 -3.96 7.98
C LYS A 95 0.88 -4.79 7.70
N VAL A 96 1.85 -4.20 7.02
CA VAL A 96 3.10 -4.88 6.63
C VAL A 96 4.34 -4.09 7.00
N ASP A 97 5.45 -4.82 7.10
CA ASP A 97 6.78 -4.24 7.12
C ASP A 97 7.27 -4.04 5.68
N VAL A 98 7.80 -2.84 5.39
CA VAL A 98 8.32 -2.50 4.06
C VAL A 98 9.85 -2.44 4.03
N ASN A 99 10.49 -2.51 5.20
CA ASN A 99 11.94 -2.55 5.40
C ASN A 99 12.32 -3.62 6.43
N GLY A 100 13.62 -3.99 6.46
CA GLY A 100 14.16 -4.96 7.42
C GLY A 100 13.97 -6.42 7.01
N GLU A 101 14.27 -7.35 7.92
CA GLU A 101 14.24 -8.80 7.68
C GLU A 101 12.82 -9.31 7.39
N ASN A 102 11.81 -8.66 7.96
CA ASN A 102 10.40 -8.99 7.78
C ASN A 102 9.74 -8.26 6.60
N THR A 103 10.53 -7.64 5.70
CA THR A 103 9.99 -6.93 4.54
C THR A 103 9.04 -7.83 3.74
N HIS A 104 7.82 -7.38 3.53
CA HIS A 104 6.83 -8.11 2.75
C HIS A 104 7.34 -8.37 1.32
N PRO A 105 7.10 -9.57 0.73
CA PRO A 105 7.61 -9.92 -0.60
C PRO A 105 7.31 -8.89 -1.70
N VAL A 106 6.13 -8.26 -1.66
CA VAL A 106 5.75 -7.17 -2.58
C VAL A 106 6.75 -6.01 -2.50
N PHE A 107 7.02 -5.49 -1.31
CA PHE A 107 7.96 -4.39 -1.14
C PHE A 107 9.41 -4.80 -1.36
N LYS A 108 9.75 -6.07 -1.13
CA LYS A 108 11.08 -6.58 -1.49
C LYS A 108 11.30 -6.49 -3.00
N LEU A 109 10.34 -6.99 -3.79
CA LEU A 109 10.39 -6.93 -5.25
C LEU A 109 10.44 -5.49 -5.76
N LEU A 110 9.52 -4.63 -5.31
CA LEU A 110 9.44 -3.24 -5.76
C LEU A 110 10.74 -2.46 -5.52
N LYS A 111 11.38 -2.67 -4.37
CA LYS A 111 12.66 -2.02 -4.02
C LYS A 111 13.84 -2.60 -4.80
N GLU A 112 13.74 -3.84 -5.28
CA GLU A 112 14.73 -4.44 -6.18
C GLU A 112 14.61 -3.88 -7.59
N ASP A 113 13.40 -3.72 -8.09
CA ASP A 113 13.10 -3.26 -9.46
C ASP A 113 13.24 -1.74 -9.64
N ALA A 114 12.86 -0.96 -8.62
CA ALA A 114 12.88 0.51 -8.65
C ALA A 114 13.57 1.08 -7.40
N PRO A 115 14.91 0.99 -7.31
CA PRO A 115 15.63 1.57 -6.19
C PRO A 115 15.56 3.11 -6.22
N GLY A 116 15.58 3.72 -5.04
CA GLY A 116 15.61 5.17 -4.89
C GLY A 116 16.98 5.77 -5.26
N LEU A 117 17.16 7.05 -4.88
CA LEU A 117 18.39 7.80 -5.13
C LEU A 117 19.65 7.01 -4.72
N MET A 118 20.65 7.05 -5.60
CA MET A 118 21.92 6.32 -5.45
C MET A 118 21.76 4.80 -5.25
N GLY A 119 20.69 4.20 -5.76
CA GLY A 119 20.45 2.76 -5.65
C GLY A 119 19.89 2.32 -4.28
N SER A 120 19.44 3.26 -3.44
CA SER A 120 18.89 2.96 -2.12
C SER A 120 17.61 2.12 -2.23
N LYS A 121 17.66 0.88 -1.74
CA LYS A 121 16.49 0.00 -1.63
C LYS A 121 15.66 0.22 -0.36
N GLN A 122 15.96 1.28 0.41
CA GLN A 122 15.25 1.59 1.65
C GLN A 122 14.16 2.62 1.38
N ILE A 123 12.92 2.26 1.72
CA ILE A 123 11.81 3.21 1.75
C ILE A 123 12.03 4.15 2.92
N LYS A 124 11.94 5.46 2.68
CA LYS A 124 12.31 6.47 3.66
C LYS A 124 11.13 6.95 4.51
N TRP A 125 9.90 6.85 4.00
CA TRP A 125 8.71 7.34 4.71
C TRP A 125 7.41 6.65 4.25
N ASN A 126 6.30 6.96 4.92
CA ASN A 126 4.95 6.62 4.44
C ASN A 126 4.54 7.50 3.25
N PHE A 127 3.73 6.95 2.35
CA PHE A 127 3.27 7.55 1.10
C PHE A 127 4.43 7.84 0.13
N THR A 128 5.28 6.83 -0.14
CA THR A 128 6.40 6.87 -1.10
C THR A 128 6.07 6.08 -2.36
#